data_AF-A0A350J4T6-F1
#
_entry.id   AF-A0A350J4T6-F1
#
_cell.length_a   1.000
_cell.length_b   1.000
_cell.length_c   1.000
_cell.angle_alpha   90.00
_cell.angle_beta   90.00
_cell.angle_gamma   90.00
#
_symmetry.space_group_name_H-M   'P 1'
#
loop_
_entity.id
_entity.type
_entity.pdbx_description
1 polymer ?
#
loop_
_entity_poly.entity_id
_entity_poly.type
_entity_poly.pdbx_seq_one_letter_code
_entity_poly.pdbx_strand_id
1 'polypeptide(L)'
;MTEESKSNATASNVDPLEIAKFEALAHRWWDTSSEFKPLHEINPLRANFIDRLSPVAEKKVIDIGCGGGILSEALTQRGAQVTGIDMGDAPLGVAELHALENNLTIEYKKITAEEIAAERPGQYDVVTCLEMLEHVPDPAAIVQACADL
;
A
#
# COMPACT_ATOMS: atom_id res chain seq x y z
N MET A 1 1.04 -22.84 43.07
CA MET A 1 1.69 -21.92 42.13
C MET A 1 1.24 -22.31 40.74
N THR A 2 0.11 -21.75 40.32
CA THR A 2 -0.43 -21.93 38.96
C THR A 2 0.15 -20.82 38.10
N GLU A 3 0.95 -21.18 37.11
CA GLU A 3 1.41 -20.25 36.07
C GLU A 3 0.21 -19.86 35.20
N GLU A 4 -0.23 -18.62 35.31
CA GLU A 4 -1.14 -18.01 34.35
C GLU A 4 -0.39 -17.79 33.04
N SER A 5 -0.79 -18.52 32.00
CA SER A 5 -0.35 -18.23 30.64
C SER A 5 -0.93 -16.88 30.24
N LYS A 6 -0.08 -15.86 30.12
CA LYS A 6 -0.45 -14.60 29.47
C LYS A 6 -0.70 -14.91 27.99
N SER A 7 -1.95 -14.83 27.57
CA SER A 7 -2.31 -14.76 26.15
C SER A 7 -1.70 -13.48 25.57
N ASN A 8 -0.60 -13.59 24.83
CA ASN A 8 -0.13 -12.51 23.98
C ASN A 8 -1.17 -12.32 22.87
N ALA A 9 -2.04 -11.33 23.02
CA ALA A 9 -2.66 -10.71 21.86
C ALA A 9 -1.51 -10.29 20.94
N THR A 10 -1.46 -10.86 19.74
CA THR A 10 -0.49 -10.53 18.70
C THR A 10 -0.55 -9.03 18.47
N ALA A 11 0.51 -8.31 18.87
CA ALA A 11 0.64 -6.91 18.50
C ALA A 11 0.63 -6.84 16.96
N SER A 12 -0.26 -6.01 16.41
CA SER A 12 -0.31 -5.73 14.97
C SER A 12 1.06 -5.23 14.51
N ASN A 13 1.55 -5.70 13.34
CA ASN A 13 2.84 -5.32 12.76
C ASN A 13 2.81 -3.92 12.15
N VAL A 14 2.46 -2.94 12.98
CA VAL A 14 2.14 -1.58 12.59
C VAL A 14 2.77 -0.65 13.62
N ASP A 15 3.54 0.35 13.15
CA ASP A 15 4.04 1.42 14.00
C ASP A 15 3.04 2.61 14.01
N PRO A 16 2.34 2.87 15.14
CA PRO A 16 1.38 3.97 15.22
C PRO A 16 2.00 5.35 15.03
N LEU A 17 3.29 5.53 15.34
CA LEU A 17 3.98 6.80 15.18
C LEU A 17 4.28 7.08 13.70
N GLU A 18 4.63 6.05 12.93
CA GLU A 18 4.80 6.18 11.49
C GLU A 18 3.47 6.51 10.81
N ILE A 19 2.38 5.82 11.15
CA ILE A 19 1.03 6.15 10.64
C ILE A 19 0.67 7.61 10.94
N ALA A 20 0.85 8.05 12.19
CA ALA A 20 0.50 9.41 12.61
C ALA A 20 1.25 10.49 11.81
N LYS A 21 2.50 10.22 11.36
CA LYS A 21 3.25 11.14 10.50
C LYS A 21 2.58 11.28 9.13
N PHE A 22 2.18 10.17 8.50
CA PHE A 22 1.54 10.18 7.18
C PHE A 22 0.13 10.75 7.22
N GLU A 23 -0.64 10.46 8.28
CA GLU A 23 -1.93 11.08 8.58
C GLU A 23 -1.84 12.62 8.57
N ALA A 24 -0.85 13.18 9.28
CA ALA A 24 -0.69 14.63 9.39
C ALA A 24 -0.39 15.31 8.04
N LEU A 25 0.23 14.58 7.10
CA LEU A 25 0.64 15.09 5.80
C LEU A 25 -0.36 14.76 4.68
N ALA A 26 -1.42 13.97 4.96
CA ALA A 26 -2.29 13.38 3.96
C ALA A 26 -2.86 14.40 2.95
N HIS A 27 -3.35 15.53 3.43
CA HIS A 27 -3.94 16.60 2.60
C HIS A 27 -2.98 17.21 1.56
N ARG A 28 -1.68 16.92 1.62
CA ARG A 28 -0.66 17.39 0.67
C ARG A 28 -0.13 16.30 -0.27
N TRP A 29 -0.71 15.10 -0.24
CA TRP A 29 -0.19 13.94 -0.98
C TRP A 29 -0.04 14.19 -2.48
N TRP A 30 -1.03 14.86 -3.08
CA TRP A 30 -1.07 15.18 -4.51
C TRP A 30 -0.54 16.59 -4.87
N ASP A 31 -0.03 17.34 -3.89
CA ASP A 31 0.73 18.57 -4.17
C ASP A 31 2.14 18.19 -4.67
N THR A 32 2.39 18.39 -5.96
CA THR A 32 3.68 18.07 -6.62
C THR A 32 4.87 18.91 -6.13
N SER A 33 4.63 19.89 -5.25
CA SER A 33 5.64 20.70 -4.58
C SER A 33 5.79 20.42 -3.07
N SER A 34 5.07 19.42 -2.55
CA SER A 34 5.06 19.06 -1.13
C SER A 34 6.22 18.13 -0.73
N GLU A 35 6.15 17.62 0.49
CA GLU A 35 7.00 16.56 1.03
C GLU A 35 6.97 15.29 0.16
N PHE A 36 5.89 15.07 -0.60
CA PHE A 36 5.73 13.93 -1.52
C PHE A 36 6.23 14.21 -2.94
N LYS A 37 6.80 15.39 -3.22
CA LYS A 37 7.42 15.72 -4.51
C LYS A 37 8.36 14.62 -5.03
N PRO A 38 9.26 14.02 -4.22
CA PRO A 38 10.12 12.95 -4.71
C PRO A 38 9.34 11.72 -5.21
N LEU A 39 8.20 11.39 -4.58
CA LEU A 39 7.34 10.29 -5.03
C LEU A 39 6.70 10.60 -6.39
N HIS A 40 6.28 11.85 -6.63
CA HIS A 40 5.77 12.27 -7.93
C HIS A 40 6.85 12.21 -9.01
N GLU A 41 8.05 12.69 -8.72
CA GLU A 41 9.16 12.70 -9.68
C GLU A 41 9.65 11.29 -10.03
N ILE A 42 9.70 10.37 -9.05
CA ILE A 42 10.12 8.98 -9.29
C ILE A 42 9.01 8.11 -9.90
N ASN A 43 7.73 8.49 -9.77
CA ASN A 43 6.60 7.63 -10.15
C ASN A 43 6.65 7.15 -11.62
N PRO A 44 6.91 8.03 -12.62
CA PRO A 44 7.02 7.57 -14.00
C PRO A 44 8.13 6.53 -14.19
N LEU A 45 9.26 6.67 -13.48
CA LEU A 45 10.38 5.74 -13.58
C LEU A 45 10.04 4.36 -13.01
N ARG A 46 9.49 4.32 -11.79
CA ARG A 46 9.13 3.05 -11.14
C ARG A 46 7.96 2.35 -11.82
N ALA A 47 6.92 3.08 -12.23
CA ALA A 47 5.79 2.49 -12.94
C ALA A 47 6.20 1.90 -14.30
N ASN A 48 7.09 2.60 -15.03
CA ASN A 48 7.64 2.07 -16.29
C ASN A 48 8.60 0.89 -16.07
N PHE A 49 9.35 0.89 -14.96
CA PHE A 49 10.22 -0.23 -14.60
C PHE A 49 9.40 -1.49 -14.32
N ILE A 50 8.34 -1.36 -13.50
CA ILE A 50 7.43 -2.46 -13.15
C ILE A 50 6.77 -2.99 -14.41
N ASP A 51 6.11 -2.15 -15.20
CA ASP A 51 5.36 -2.57 -16.40
C ASP A 51 6.25 -3.19 -17.49
N ARG A 52 7.52 -2.78 -17.57
CA ARG A 52 8.47 -3.42 -18.50
C ARG A 52 8.85 -4.83 -18.07
N LEU A 53 8.99 -5.09 -16.76
CA LEU A 53 9.41 -6.41 -16.24
C LEU A 53 8.24 -7.35 -16.05
N SER A 54 7.09 -6.81 -15.64
CA SER A 54 5.83 -7.51 -15.47
C SER A 54 4.71 -6.63 -16.02
N PRO A 55 4.38 -6.77 -17.32
CA PRO A 55 3.31 -5.99 -17.94
C PRO A 55 2.01 -6.09 -17.14
N VAL A 56 1.48 -4.94 -16.72
CA VAL A 56 0.39 -4.89 -15.73
C VAL A 56 -1.00 -4.84 -16.35
N ALA A 57 -1.08 -4.63 -17.66
CA ALA A 57 -2.37 -4.58 -18.36
C ALA A 57 -3.17 -5.88 -18.13
N GLU A 58 -4.44 -5.71 -17.76
CA GLU A 58 -5.40 -6.79 -17.44
C GLU A 58 -5.02 -7.65 -16.23
N LYS A 59 -3.93 -7.32 -15.51
CA LYS A 59 -3.45 -8.05 -14.35
C LYS A 59 -4.07 -7.57 -13.05
N LYS A 60 -4.20 -8.48 -12.09
CA LYS A 60 -4.52 -8.13 -10.70
C LYS A 60 -3.24 -7.69 -9.99
N VAL A 61 -3.24 -6.47 -9.49
CA VAL A 61 -2.09 -5.88 -8.82
C VAL A 61 -2.49 -5.44 -7.42
N ILE A 62 -1.65 -5.72 -6.44
CA ILE A 62 -1.81 -5.18 -5.09
C ILE A 62 -0.65 -4.24 -4.73
N ASP A 63 -0.98 -3.06 -4.21
CA ASP A 63 -0.03 -2.03 -3.78
C ASP A 63 -0.02 -1.91 -2.24
N ILE A 64 1.03 -2.46 -1.62
CA ILE A 64 1.22 -2.55 -0.17
C ILE A 64 1.82 -1.24 0.36
N GLY A 65 1.07 -0.55 1.23
CA GLY A 65 1.43 0.79 1.68
C GLY A 65 1.19 1.83 0.59
N CYS A 66 0.02 1.77 -0.05
CA CYS A 66 -0.31 2.61 -1.20
C CYS A 66 -0.39 4.12 -0.85
N GLY A 67 -0.55 4.47 0.43
CA GLY A 67 -0.73 5.83 0.91
C GLY A 67 -1.83 6.57 0.14
N GLY A 68 -1.50 7.74 -0.39
CA GLY A 68 -2.40 8.55 -1.22
C GLY A 68 -2.58 8.08 -2.66
N GLY A 69 -2.10 6.89 -3.04
CA GLY A 69 -2.47 6.23 -4.30
C GLY A 69 -1.63 6.56 -5.54
N ILE A 70 -0.49 7.26 -5.39
CA ILE A 70 0.35 7.72 -6.53
C ILE A 70 0.74 6.57 -7.49
N LEU A 71 1.20 5.44 -6.95
CA LEU A 71 1.57 4.28 -7.78
C LEU A 71 0.33 3.55 -8.26
N SER A 72 -0.61 3.27 -7.37
CA SER A 72 -1.87 2.60 -7.66
C SER A 72 -2.59 3.20 -8.88
N GLU A 73 -2.77 4.54 -8.92
CA GLU A 73 -3.39 5.21 -10.06
C GLU A 73 -2.60 5.07 -11.35
N ALA A 74 -1.27 5.16 -11.28
CA ALA A 74 -0.42 5.01 -12.44
C ALA A 74 -0.49 3.58 -13.02
N LEU A 75 -0.64 2.55 -12.19
CA LEU A 75 -0.81 1.17 -12.64
C LEU A 75 -2.21 0.94 -13.21
N THR A 76 -3.26 1.51 -12.61
CA THR A 76 -4.63 1.46 -13.17
C THR A 76 -4.71 2.13 -14.54
N GLN A 77 -4.05 3.27 -14.73
CA GLN A 77 -3.95 3.96 -16.03
C GLN A 77 -3.22 3.11 -17.10
N ARG A 78 -2.42 2.13 -16.69
CA ARG A 78 -1.76 1.14 -17.57
C ARG A 78 -2.63 -0.10 -17.82
N GLY A 79 -3.89 -0.10 -17.34
CA GLY A 79 -4.86 -1.17 -17.56
C GLY A 79 -4.86 -2.26 -16.49
N ALA A 80 -4.17 -2.06 -15.36
CA ALA A 80 -4.20 -2.99 -14.24
C ALA A 80 -5.53 -2.92 -13.45
N GLN A 81 -5.90 -4.03 -12.83
CA GLN A 81 -6.94 -4.10 -11.79
C GLN A 81 -6.25 -3.98 -10.43
N VAL A 82 -6.26 -2.78 -9.87
CA VAL A 82 -5.45 -2.46 -8.68
C VAL A 82 -6.28 -2.51 -7.40
N THR A 83 -5.73 -3.20 -6.39
CA THR A 83 -6.10 -3.06 -4.98
C THR A 83 -4.97 -2.33 -4.25
N GLY A 84 -5.23 -1.16 -3.67
CA GLY A 84 -4.29 -0.47 -2.79
C GLY A 84 -4.63 -0.72 -1.32
N ILE A 85 -3.64 -1.06 -0.50
CA ILE A 85 -3.84 -1.19 0.96
C ILE A 85 -2.93 -0.24 1.72
N ASP A 86 -3.44 0.28 2.83
CA ASP A 86 -2.68 1.09 3.79
C ASP A 86 -3.33 0.97 5.17
N MET A 87 -2.65 1.44 6.22
CA MET A 87 -3.22 1.51 7.57
C MET A 87 -3.63 2.93 7.97
N GLY A 88 -3.27 3.95 7.20
CA GLY A 88 -3.71 5.34 7.40
C GLY A 88 -5.10 5.61 6.80
N ASP A 89 -6.02 6.11 7.62
CA ASP A 89 -7.35 6.54 7.19
C ASP A 89 -7.28 7.78 6.27
N ALA A 90 -6.53 8.82 6.65
CA ALA A 90 -6.48 10.04 5.82
C ALA A 90 -5.76 9.83 4.48
N PRO A 91 -4.61 9.13 4.39
CA PRO A 91 -4.00 8.78 3.11
C PRO A 91 -4.96 8.02 2.19
N LEU A 92 -5.67 7.00 2.69
CA LEU A 92 -6.66 6.25 1.90
C LEU A 92 -7.81 7.14 1.42
N GLY A 93 -8.34 8.01 2.30
CA GLY A 93 -9.39 8.95 1.90
C GLY A 93 -8.93 9.92 0.80
N VAL A 94 -7.66 10.34 0.82
CA VAL A 94 -7.06 11.16 -0.25
C VAL A 94 -6.90 10.35 -1.54
N ALA A 95 -6.49 9.08 -1.44
CA ALA A 95 -6.37 8.18 -2.59
C ALA A 95 -7.73 7.93 -3.28
N GLU A 96 -8.76 7.62 -2.50
CA GLU A 96 -10.13 7.40 -2.99
C GLU A 96 -10.68 8.66 -3.68
N LEU A 97 -10.50 9.84 -3.06
CA LEU A 97 -10.97 11.10 -3.62
C LEU A 97 -10.26 11.42 -4.94
N HIS A 98 -8.93 11.29 -4.99
CA HIS A 98 -8.16 11.61 -6.19
C HIS A 98 -8.44 10.61 -7.32
N ALA A 99 -8.60 9.32 -7.01
CA ALA A 99 -9.01 8.32 -7.99
C ALA A 99 -10.40 8.65 -8.57
N LEU A 100 -11.35 9.06 -7.72
CA LEU A 100 -12.68 9.50 -8.15
C LEU A 100 -12.62 10.71 -9.09
N GLU A 101 -11.83 11.73 -8.73
CA GLU A 101 -11.62 12.94 -9.55
C GLU A 101 -11.04 12.61 -10.93
N ASN A 102 -10.23 11.56 -11.02
CA ASN A 102 -9.60 11.09 -12.24
C ASN A 102 -10.39 9.98 -12.97
N ASN A 103 -11.59 9.63 -12.51
CA ASN A 103 -12.44 8.57 -13.06
C ASN A 103 -11.72 7.20 -13.10
N LEU A 104 -10.94 6.89 -12.08
CA LEU A 104 -10.25 5.63 -11.90
C LEU A 104 -11.02 4.74 -10.91
N THR A 105 -11.18 3.47 -11.26
CA THR A 105 -11.75 2.46 -10.35
C THR A 105 -10.61 1.69 -9.70
N ILE A 106 -10.39 1.92 -8.40
CA ILE A 106 -9.34 1.28 -7.60
C ILE A 106 -9.97 0.82 -6.28
N GLU A 107 -9.70 -0.41 -5.87
CA GLU A 107 -10.11 -0.87 -4.54
C GLU A 107 -9.09 -0.40 -3.52
N TYR A 108 -9.46 0.56 -2.67
CA TYR A 108 -8.65 0.94 -1.51
C TYR A 108 -9.20 0.26 -0.25
N LYS A 109 -8.31 -0.34 0.56
CA LYS A 109 -8.72 -1.05 1.79
C LYS A 109 -7.76 -0.74 2.94
N LYS A 110 -8.35 -0.40 4.10
CA LYS A 110 -7.62 -0.35 5.36
C LYS A 110 -7.44 -1.76 5.93
N ILE A 111 -6.26 -2.33 5.75
CA ILE A 111 -5.92 -3.70 6.17
C ILE A 111 -4.40 -3.87 6.18
N THR A 112 -3.86 -4.75 7.05
CA THR A 112 -2.43 -5.06 6.99
C THR A 112 -2.10 -6.03 5.86
N ALA A 113 -0.82 -6.09 5.47
CA ALA A 113 -0.34 -7.03 4.44
C ALA A 113 -0.63 -8.50 4.84
N GLU A 114 -0.42 -8.84 6.11
CA GLU A 114 -0.64 -10.18 6.66
C GLU A 114 -2.12 -10.57 6.65
N GLU A 115 -3.01 -9.64 7.02
CA GLU A 115 -4.45 -9.87 7.02
C GLU A 115 -4.97 -10.07 5.59
N ILE A 116 -4.55 -9.24 4.62
CA ILE A 116 -4.98 -9.42 3.23
C ILE A 116 -4.40 -10.71 2.62
N ALA A 117 -3.18 -11.11 2.99
CA ALA A 117 -2.59 -12.37 2.54
C ALA A 117 -3.37 -13.59 3.05
N ALA A 118 -3.88 -13.51 4.29
CA ALA A 118 -4.76 -14.54 4.84
C ALA A 118 -6.15 -14.55 4.17
N GLU A 119 -6.70 -13.39 3.82
CA GLU A 119 -8.00 -13.28 3.14
C GLU A 119 -7.96 -13.70 1.66
N ARG A 120 -6.86 -13.37 0.97
CA ARG A 120 -6.73 -13.49 -0.50
C ARG A 120 -5.41 -14.14 -0.93
N PRO A 121 -5.09 -15.36 -0.48
CA PRO A 121 -3.83 -16.00 -0.81
C PRO A 121 -3.74 -16.35 -2.31
N GLY A 122 -2.60 -16.03 -2.93
CA GLY A 122 -2.29 -16.32 -4.33
C GLY A 122 -3.28 -15.71 -5.35
N GLN A 123 -3.85 -14.55 -5.06
CA GLN A 123 -4.86 -13.90 -5.90
C GLN A 123 -4.30 -12.82 -6.83
N TYR A 124 -3.07 -12.34 -6.59
CA TYR A 124 -2.48 -11.24 -7.35
C TYR A 124 -1.40 -11.71 -8.32
N ASP A 125 -1.38 -11.15 -9.53
CA ASP A 125 -0.34 -11.41 -10.52
C ASP A 125 0.95 -10.61 -10.19
N VAL A 126 0.80 -9.44 -9.58
CA VAL A 126 1.89 -8.54 -9.21
C VAL A 126 1.64 -7.95 -7.82
N VAL A 127 2.66 -7.99 -6.97
CA VAL A 127 2.67 -7.34 -5.65
C VAL A 127 3.71 -6.22 -5.69
N THR A 128 3.29 -4.99 -5.37
CA THR A 128 4.20 -3.85 -5.18
C THR A 128 4.27 -3.48 -3.71
N CYS A 129 5.48 -3.30 -3.19
CA CYS A 129 5.75 -2.81 -1.83
C CYS A 129 6.91 -1.80 -1.92
N LEU A 130 6.60 -0.51 -2.02
CA LEU A 130 7.58 0.56 -2.28
C LEU A 130 7.51 1.63 -1.20
N GLU A 131 8.67 2.02 -0.64
CA GLU A 131 8.80 3.01 0.45
C GLU A 131 7.87 2.69 1.64
N MET A 132 7.90 1.43 2.09
CA MET A 132 6.96 0.87 3.08
C MET A 132 7.67 0.03 4.15
N LEU A 133 8.61 -0.84 3.75
CA LEU A 133 9.28 -1.80 4.64
C LEU A 133 10.08 -1.14 5.77
N GLU A 134 10.60 0.06 5.55
CA GLU A 134 11.34 0.84 6.53
C GLU A 134 10.44 1.44 7.64
N HIS A 135 9.12 1.39 7.47
CA HIS A 135 8.13 1.98 8.39
C HIS A 135 7.41 0.94 9.27
N VAL A 136 7.77 -0.34 9.15
CA VAL A 136 7.14 -1.43 9.92
C VAL A 136 8.08 -2.02 11.00
N PRO A 137 7.53 -2.52 12.11
CA PRO A 137 8.32 -3.21 13.13
C PRO A 137 9.02 -4.49 12.65
N ASP A 138 8.34 -5.29 11.81
CA ASP A 138 8.85 -6.55 11.25
C ASP A 138 8.72 -6.55 9.71
N PRO A 139 9.73 -6.08 8.97
CA PRO A 139 9.71 -6.09 7.50
C PRO A 139 9.79 -7.50 6.91
N ALA A 140 10.32 -8.49 7.65
CA ALA A 140 10.39 -9.86 7.14
C ALA A 140 8.99 -10.48 7.06
N ALA A 141 8.12 -10.18 8.03
CA ALA A 141 6.72 -10.58 7.98
C ALA A 141 5.98 -9.98 6.77
N ILE A 142 6.26 -8.74 6.38
CA ILE A 142 5.68 -8.12 5.18
C ILE A 142 6.15 -8.83 3.91
N VAL A 143 7.44 -9.17 3.82
CA VAL A 143 7.98 -9.93 2.67
C VAL A 143 7.30 -11.32 2.58
N GLN A 144 7.08 -11.99 3.72
CA GLN A 144 6.36 -13.26 3.73
C GLN A 144 4.91 -13.09 3.27
N ALA A 145 4.20 -12.08 3.78
CA ALA A 145 2.84 -11.78 3.34
C ALA A 145 2.76 -11.48 1.83
N CYS A 146 3.74 -10.74 1.28
CA CYS A 146 3.85 -10.51 -0.17
C CYS A 146 4.06 -11.80 -0.96
N ALA A 147 4.76 -12.79 -0.40
CA ALA A 147 4.96 -14.08 -1.05
C ALA A 147 3.71 -14.99 -1.02
N ASP A 148 2.82 -14.77 -0.04
CA ASP A 148 1.59 -15.53 0.13
C ASP A 148 0.40 -14.95 -0.68
N LEU A 149 0.54 -13.73 -1.21
CA LEU A 149 -0.46 -12.96 -1.97
C LEU A 149 -0.61 -13.38 -3.45
#